data_AF-A0A929AWS0-F1
#
_entry.id   AF-A0A929AWS0-F1
#
_cell.length_a   1.000
_cell.length_b   1.000
_cell.length_c   1.000
_cell.angle_alpha   90.00
_cell.angle_beta   90.00
_cell.angle_gamma   90.00
#
_symmetry.space_group_name_H-M   'P 1'
#
loop_
_entity.id
_entity.type
_entity.pdbx_description
1 polymer ?
#
loop_
_entity_poly.entity_id
_entity_poly.type
_entity_poly.pdbx_seq_one_letter_code
_entity_poly.pdbx_strand_id
1 'polypeptide(L)'
;MQNPSERRRRSLAIGLIASLGLLSFLVLWIQNFSFKERSYQATVIFSNAGGITPGTKVFYRGAEVGRVLSVNLQPQLEEVAVEVEILSAEQLIPTHSIFEAIQSGMSGETSIHITPLESLPSQKAIAKPLAPNCNPKIIICNGSRLQGQEPTDMAETIRSFESMSDFFEDPEALSKFRAIAQKAATSLAEITVLLKKINQIDLINNLD
;
A
#
# COMPACT_ATOMS: atom_id res chain seq x y z
N MET A 1 52.58 19.92 -57.20
CA MET A 1 53.27 19.20 -56.11
C MET A 1 52.64 19.65 -54.80
N GLN A 2 51.85 18.80 -54.13
CA GLN A 2 51.04 19.19 -52.97
C GLN A 2 51.85 19.01 -51.68
N ASN A 3 52.01 20.10 -50.92
CA ASN A 3 52.91 20.21 -49.78
C ASN A 3 52.62 19.12 -48.71
N PRO A 4 53.62 18.35 -48.24
CA PRO A 4 53.43 17.25 -47.29
C PRO A 4 52.77 17.66 -45.96
N SER A 5 52.84 18.94 -45.56
CA SER A 5 52.18 19.47 -44.37
C SER A 5 50.65 19.55 -44.49
N GLU A 6 50.12 19.72 -45.71
CA GLU A 6 48.69 19.85 -45.99
C GLU A 6 47.96 18.50 -45.91
N ARG A 7 48.59 17.40 -46.36
CA ARG A 7 48.01 16.05 -46.26
C ARG A 7 47.85 15.59 -44.81
N ARG A 8 48.84 15.91 -43.96
CA ARG A 8 48.83 15.52 -42.54
C ARG A 8 47.77 16.28 -41.73
N ARG A 9 47.50 17.55 -42.05
CA ARG A 9 46.40 18.32 -41.45
C ARG A 9 45.03 17.77 -41.85
N ARG A 10 44.87 17.36 -43.12
CA ARG A 10 43.62 16.76 -43.62
C ARG A 10 43.31 15.42 -42.96
N SER A 11 44.29 14.54 -42.77
CA SER A 11 44.07 13.25 -42.10
C SER A 11 43.70 13.40 -40.62
N LEU A 12 44.30 14.38 -39.92
CA LEU A 12 43.94 14.70 -38.53
C LEU A 12 42.53 15.30 -38.43
N ALA A 13 42.16 16.19 -39.35
CA ALA A 13 40.82 16.77 -39.40
C ALA A 13 39.73 15.71 -39.66
N ILE A 14 39.97 14.79 -40.60
CA ILE A 14 39.02 13.71 -40.92
C ILE A 14 38.88 12.74 -39.73
N GLY A 15 39.99 12.39 -39.07
CA GLY A 15 39.95 11.52 -37.88
C GLY A 15 39.11 12.12 -36.74
N LEU A 16 39.25 13.42 -36.49
CA LEU A 16 38.47 14.12 -35.47
C LEU A 16 36.97 14.20 -35.82
N ILE A 17 36.64 14.44 -37.08
CA ILE A 17 35.23 14.48 -37.53
C ILE A 17 34.61 13.08 -37.45
N ALA A 18 35.34 12.05 -37.86
CA ALA A 18 34.88 10.67 -37.78
C ALA A 18 34.66 10.22 -36.33
N SER A 19 35.59 10.57 -35.41
CA SER A 19 35.45 10.22 -33.99
C SER A 19 34.28 10.96 -33.34
N LEU A 20 34.08 12.25 -33.65
CA LEU A 20 32.94 13.02 -33.16
C LEU A 20 31.61 12.49 -33.70
N GLY A 21 31.57 12.11 -34.98
CA GLY A 21 30.39 11.50 -35.60
C GLY A 21 30.04 10.17 -34.95
N LEU A 22 31.02 9.30 -34.74
CA LEU A 22 30.84 7.99 -34.13
C LEU A 22 30.43 8.09 -32.65
N LEU A 23 31.02 9.02 -31.90
CA LEU A 23 30.61 9.33 -30.53
C LEU A 23 29.17 9.88 -30.48
N SER A 24 28.82 10.82 -31.36
CA SER A 24 27.47 11.39 -31.42
C SER A 24 26.43 10.32 -31.77
N PHE A 25 26.76 9.43 -32.71
CA PHE A 25 25.90 8.30 -33.08
C PHE A 25 25.71 7.32 -31.92
N LEU A 26 26.78 6.96 -31.20
CA LEU A 26 26.68 6.10 -30.01
C LEU A 26 25.84 6.74 -28.90
N VAL A 27 26.03 8.03 -28.64
CA VAL A 27 25.24 8.76 -27.63
C VAL A 27 23.75 8.76 -28.01
N LEU A 28 23.42 9.03 -29.27
CA LEU A 28 22.03 8.99 -29.76
C LEU A 28 21.44 7.57 -29.74
N TRP A 29 22.23 6.56 -30.08
CA TRP A 29 21.82 5.16 -30.07
C TRP A 29 21.52 4.66 -28.65
N ILE A 30 22.34 5.02 -27.67
CA ILE A 30 22.13 4.70 -26.25
C ILE A 30 20.92 5.44 -25.68
N GLN A 31 20.72 6.71 -26.05
CA GLN A 31 19.56 7.48 -25.62
C GLN A 31 18.24 6.93 -26.20
N ASN A 32 18.22 6.45 -27.44
CA ASN A 32 17.03 5.83 -28.03
C ASN A 32 16.71 4.45 -27.44
N PHE A 33 17.70 3.76 -26.84
CA PHE A 33 17.49 2.50 -26.13
C PHE A 33 16.97 2.70 -24.69
N SER A 34 17.02 3.92 -24.17
CA SER A 34 16.28 4.30 -22.98
C SER A 34 14.82 4.52 -23.40
N PHE A 35 14.09 3.41 -23.63
CA PHE A 35 12.64 3.44 -23.71
C PHE A 35 12.16 4.10 -22.42
N LYS A 36 11.86 5.40 -22.49
CA LYS A 36 11.24 6.15 -21.42
C LYS A 36 9.81 5.63 -21.35
N GLU A 37 9.65 4.49 -20.67
CA GLU A 37 8.33 3.95 -20.36
C GLU A 37 7.54 5.09 -19.72
N ARG A 38 6.33 5.29 -20.24
CA ARG A 38 5.47 6.33 -19.68
C ARG A 38 5.10 5.85 -18.28
N SER A 39 5.37 6.66 -17.27
CA SER A 39 4.93 6.41 -15.91
C SER A 39 3.55 7.02 -15.67
N TYR A 40 2.87 6.57 -14.63
CA TYR A 40 1.68 7.22 -14.10
C TYR A 40 1.80 7.38 -12.59
N GLN A 41 1.06 8.35 -12.06
CA GLN A 41 1.09 8.70 -10.65
C GLN A 41 -0.23 8.33 -9.97
N ALA A 42 -0.16 7.98 -8.70
CA ALA A 42 -1.32 7.84 -7.83
C ALA A 42 -0.99 8.44 -6.46
N THR A 43 -2.01 8.89 -5.74
CA THR A 43 -1.87 9.37 -4.37
C THR A 43 -2.48 8.34 -3.43
N VAL A 44 -1.70 7.85 -2.48
CA VAL A 44 -2.17 6.95 -1.43
C VAL A 44 -2.24 7.74 -0.13
N ILE A 45 -3.39 7.70 0.52
CA ILE A 45 -3.65 8.38 1.79
C ILE A 45 -3.44 7.37 2.91
N PHE A 46 -2.54 7.66 3.84
CA PHE A 46 -2.32 6.87 5.04
C PHE A 46 -2.66 7.71 6.27
N SER A 47 -3.18 7.11 7.33
CA SER A 47 -3.29 7.78 8.64
C SER A 47 -1.91 7.98 9.29
N ASN A 48 -0.97 7.04 9.08
CA ASN A 48 0.43 7.15 9.51
C ASN A 48 1.39 6.80 8.37
N ALA A 49 2.41 7.64 8.17
CA ALA A 49 3.44 7.42 7.15
C ALA A 49 4.38 6.25 7.46
N GLY A 50 4.49 5.81 8.72
CA GLY A 50 5.24 4.61 9.11
C GLY A 50 6.71 4.58 8.66
N GLY A 51 7.35 5.74 8.42
CA GLY A 51 8.71 5.83 7.91
C GLY A 51 8.87 5.92 6.38
N ILE A 52 7.77 6.08 5.62
CA ILE A 52 7.81 6.35 4.18
C ILE A 52 8.53 7.68 3.92
N THR A 53 9.47 7.67 2.97
CA THR A 53 10.20 8.85 2.51
C THR A 53 10.23 8.94 0.98
N PRO A 54 10.50 10.11 0.39
CA PRO A 54 10.75 10.20 -1.04
C PRO A 54 11.84 9.22 -1.48
N GLY A 55 11.57 8.42 -2.51
CA GLY A 55 12.44 7.34 -2.97
C GLY A 55 12.12 5.96 -2.39
N THR A 56 11.23 5.85 -1.39
CA THR A 56 10.71 4.56 -0.91
C THR A 56 10.19 3.73 -2.08
N LYS A 57 10.58 2.46 -2.13
CA LYS A 57 10.22 1.53 -3.20
C LYS A 57 8.77 1.07 -3.10
N VAL A 58 8.14 0.89 -4.25
CA VAL A 58 6.77 0.37 -4.38
C VAL A 58 6.83 -0.99 -5.07
N PHE A 59 6.29 -2.01 -4.41
CA PHE A 59 6.21 -3.37 -4.89
C PHE A 59 4.78 -3.74 -5.25
N TYR A 60 4.59 -4.44 -6.36
CA TYR A 60 3.33 -5.06 -6.73
C TYR A 60 3.54 -6.56 -6.82
N ARG A 61 2.84 -7.34 -5.99
CA ARG A 61 2.99 -8.81 -5.90
C ARG A 61 4.46 -9.25 -5.74
N GLY A 62 5.26 -8.46 -5.00
CA GLY A 62 6.67 -8.72 -4.74
C GLY A 62 7.66 -8.22 -5.80
N ALA A 63 7.19 -7.69 -6.93
CA ALA A 63 8.05 -7.08 -7.95
C ALA A 63 8.12 -5.55 -7.76
N GLU A 64 9.32 -4.97 -7.83
CA GLU A 64 9.48 -3.51 -7.78
C GLU A 64 8.86 -2.88 -9.05
N VAL A 65 7.87 -2.00 -8.86
CA VAL A 65 7.13 -1.36 -9.97
C VAL A 65 7.19 0.16 -9.94
N GLY A 66 7.68 0.74 -8.85
CA GLY A 66 7.54 2.16 -8.60
C GLY A 66 8.34 2.69 -7.43
N ARG A 67 8.16 3.98 -7.18
CA ARG A 67 8.77 4.70 -6.07
C ARG A 67 7.87 5.82 -5.57
N VAL A 68 8.08 6.24 -4.34
CA VAL A 68 7.45 7.44 -3.77
C VAL A 68 8.12 8.69 -4.32
N LEU A 69 7.33 9.63 -4.82
CA LEU A 69 7.78 10.95 -5.28
C LEU A 69 7.79 11.96 -4.15
N SER A 70 6.71 12.03 -3.37
CA SER A 70 6.53 13.03 -2.33
C SER A 70 5.65 12.50 -1.20
N VAL A 71 5.84 13.07 0.00
CA VAL A 71 5.07 12.76 1.20
C VAL A 71 4.60 14.09 1.78
N ASN A 72 3.29 14.30 1.80
CA ASN A 72 2.67 15.53 2.25
C ASN A 72 1.81 15.26 3.49
N LEU A 73 2.19 15.87 4.62
CA LEU A 73 1.42 15.82 5.86
C LEU A 73 0.22 16.77 5.75
N GLN A 74 -0.98 16.26 6.02
CA GLN A 74 -2.23 17.03 6.02
C GLN A 74 -2.74 17.16 7.46
N PRO A 75 -2.21 18.12 8.25
CA PRO A 75 -2.50 18.21 9.69
C PRO A 75 -3.97 18.49 10.00
N GLN A 76 -4.73 19.07 9.08
CA GLN A 76 -6.17 19.32 9.26
C GLN A 76 -7.02 18.05 9.17
N LEU A 77 -6.51 17.02 8.51
CA LEU A 77 -7.20 15.76 8.23
C LEU A 77 -6.63 14.60 9.05
N GLU A 78 -5.56 14.83 9.83
CA GLU A 78 -4.79 13.79 10.52
C GLU A 78 -4.32 12.67 9.57
N GLU A 79 -4.00 13.05 8.32
CA GLU A 79 -3.65 12.13 7.24
C GLU A 79 -2.31 12.50 6.59
N VAL A 80 -1.70 11.54 5.92
CA VAL A 80 -0.49 11.68 5.11
C VAL A 80 -0.81 11.29 3.67
N ALA A 81 -0.67 12.24 2.75
CA ALA A 81 -0.80 12.00 1.32
C ALA A 81 0.57 11.64 0.73
N VAL A 82 0.71 10.40 0.28
CA VAL A 82 1.92 9.87 -0.34
C VAL A 82 1.69 9.78 -1.85
N GLU A 83 2.51 10.47 -2.62
CA GLU A 83 2.47 10.41 -4.07
C GLU A 83 3.41 9.30 -4.56
N VAL A 84 2.86 8.30 -5.26
CA VAL A 84 3.60 7.18 -5.83
C VAL A 84 3.64 7.27 -7.34
N GLU A 85 4.80 6.98 -7.90
CA GLU A 85 5.01 6.81 -9.33
C GLU A 85 5.14 5.33 -9.66
N ILE A 86 4.31 4.85 -10.58
CA ILE A 86 4.44 3.53 -11.20
C ILE A 86 5.15 3.71 -12.53
N LEU A 87 6.30 3.06 -12.69
CA LEU A 87 7.24 3.32 -13.79
C LEU A 87 6.70 2.90 -15.16
N SER A 88 5.81 1.91 -15.19
CA SER A 88 5.24 1.37 -16.42
C SER A 88 3.74 1.60 -16.52
N ALA A 89 3.31 2.40 -17.50
CA ALA A 89 1.90 2.58 -17.85
C ALA A 89 1.28 1.37 -18.54
N GLU A 90 2.03 0.29 -18.75
CA GLU A 90 1.46 -1.02 -19.11
C GLU A 90 1.04 -1.82 -17.86
N GLN A 91 1.51 -1.44 -16.67
CA GLN A 91 1.20 -2.13 -15.43
C GLN A 91 -0.23 -1.84 -14.99
N LEU A 92 -1.10 -2.84 -15.16
CA LEU A 92 -2.48 -2.81 -14.68
C LEU A 92 -2.51 -3.27 -13.22
N ILE A 93 -2.97 -2.38 -12.33
CA ILE A 93 -3.18 -2.66 -10.91
C ILE A 93 -4.68 -2.54 -10.63
N PRO A 94 -5.34 -3.59 -10.10
CA PRO A 94 -6.76 -3.52 -9.74
C PRO A 94 -7.07 -2.39 -8.77
N THR A 95 -8.22 -1.74 -8.91
CA THR A 95 -8.67 -0.70 -7.97
C THR A 95 -8.79 -1.23 -6.55
N HIS A 96 -9.32 -2.45 -6.39
CA HIS A 96 -9.41 -3.13 -5.10
C HIS A 96 -8.08 -3.82 -4.76
N SER A 97 -7.05 -3.00 -4.56
CA SER A 97 -5.76 -3.44 -4.05
C SER A 97 -5.51 -2.81 -2.68
N ILE A 98 -4.92 -3.60 -1.79
CA ILE A 98 -4.43 -3.14 -0.50
C ILE A 98 -3.07 -2.49 -0.72
N PHE A 99 -2.86 -1.32 -0.12
CA PHE A 99 -1.59 -0.60 -0.08
C PHE A 99 -1.09 -0.61 1.35
N GLU A 100 -0.07 -1.41 1.62
CA GLU A 100 0.52 -1.54 2.96
C GLU A 100 1.92 -0.92 2.97
N ALA A 101 2.19 -0.07 3.96
CA ALA A 101 3.54 0.36 4.27
C ALA A 101 4.18 -0.71 5.15
N ILE A 102 5.22 -1.41 4.70
CA ILE A 102 5.85 -2.49 5.47
C ILE A 102 7.28 -2.07 5.77
N GLN A 103 7.67 -2.18 7.05
CA GLN A 103 9.06 -2.04 7.44
C GLN A 103 9.73 -3.42 7.38
N SER A 104 10.80 -3.55 6.61
CA SER A 104 11.50 -4.82 6.39
C SER A 104 13.00 -4.73 6.71
N GLY A 105 13.56 -5.86 7.13
CA GLY A 105 14.99 -6.01 7.41
C GLY A 105 15.45 -5.40 8.73
N MET A 106 16.65 -5.77 9.17
CA MET A 106 17.26 -5.24 10.40
C MET A 106 17.54 -3.74 10.33
N SER A 107 17.66 -3.20 9.12
CA SER A 107 17.93 -1.78 8.86
C SER A 107 16.69 -0.89 9.02
N GLY A 108 15.49 -1.48 9.08
CA GLY A 108 14.23 -0.74 9.24
C GLY A 108 13.82 0.08 8.01
N GLU A 109 14.19 -0.35 6.81
CA GLU A 109 13.76 0.32 5.57
C GLU A 109 12.26 0.09 5.34
N THR A 110 11.55 1.13 4.95
CA THR A 110 10.11 1.08 4.66
C THR A 110 9.88 0.93 3.17
N SER A 111 9.00 0.01 2.78
CA SER A 111 8.52 -0.22 1.42
C SER A 111 7.00 -0.18 1.35
N ILE A 112 6.44 0.19 0.20
CA ILE A 112 4.99 0.11 -0.04
C ILE A 112 4.71 -1.16 -0.84
N HIS A 113 3.80 -1.99 -0.35
CA HIS A 113 3.38 -3.23 -1.00
C HIS A 113 1.94 -3.11 -1.48
N ILE A 114 1.72 -3.47 -2.74
CA ILE A 114 0.43 -3.46 -3.39
C ILE A 114 -0.01 -4.91 -3.60
N THR A 115 -1.11 -5.27 -2.93
CA THR A 115 -1.69 -6.62 -2.95
C THR A 115 -3.12 -6.58 -3.50
N PRO A 116 -3.39 -7.15 -4.68
CA PRO A 116 -4.74 -7.15 -5.25
C PRO A 116 -5.66 -8.13 -4.50
N LEU A 117 -6.87 -7.68 -4.17
CA LEU A 117 -7.91 -8.52 -3.55
C LEU A 117 -8.69 -9.33 -4.58
N GLU A 118 -8.72 -8.86 -5.83
CA GLU A 118 -9.45 -9.47 -6.92
C GLU A 118 -8.60 -9.48 -8.20
N SER A 119 -8.76 -10.51 -9.01
CA SER A 119 -8.12 -10.58 -10.33
C SER A 119 -8.83 -9.68 -11.34
N LEU A 120 -8.08 -9.11 -12.27
CA LEU A 120 -8.66 -8.36 -13.38
C LEU A 120 -9.54 -9.27 -14.27
N PRO A 121 -10.65 -8.75 -14.83
CA PRO A 121 -11.52 -9.52 -15.70
C PRO A 121 -10.81 -9.88 -17.01
N SER A 122 -10.71 -11.18 -17.31
CA SER A 122 -9.90 -11.72 -18.43
C SER A 122 -10.45 -11.44 -19.84
N GLN A 123 -11.69 -10.97 -19.96
CA GLN A 123 -12.43 -10.96 -21.24
C GLN A 123 -12.66 -9.55 -21.81
N LYS A 124 -12.23 -8.49 -21.11
CA LYS A 124 -12.44 -7.11 -21.54
C LYS A 124 -11.09 -6.47 -21.84
N ALA A 125 -10.97 -5.79 -22.98
CA ALA A 125 -9.81 -4.93 -23.24
C ALA A 125 -9.82 -3.80 -22.19
N ILE A 126 -8.93 -3.90 -21.20
CA ILE A 126 -8.80 -2.92 -20.14
C ILE A 126 -8.00 -1.74 -20.70
N ALA A 127 -8.60 -0.54 -20.64
CA ALA A 127 -7.91 0.68 -21.04
C ALA A 127 -6.70 0.92 -20.12
N LYS A 128 -5.60 1.46 -20.68
CA LYS A 128 -4.37 1.72 -19.93
C LYS A 128 -4.57 2.84 -18.90
N PRO A 129 -3.77 2.90 -17.81
CA PRO A 129 -3.84 3.93 -16.77
C PRO A 129 -3.75 5.39 -17.26
N LEU A 130 -3.03 5.62 -18.37
CA LEU A 130 -2.87 6.94 -18.99
C LEU A 130 -3.92 7.25 -20.08
N ALA A 131 -4.78 6.30 -20.43
CA ALA A 131 -5.76 6.48 -21.49
C ALA A 131 -6.93 7.35 -21.00
N PRO A 132 -7.52 8.20 -21.86
CA PRO A 132 -8.64 9.08 -21.47
C PRO A 132 -9.90 8.29 -21.07
N ASN A 133 -10.02 7.04 -21.50
CA ASN A 133 -11.10 6.13 -21.16
C ASN A 133 -10.73 5.15 -20.03
N CYS A 134 -9.73 5.47 -19.21
CA CYS A 134 -9.38 4.67 -18.04
C CYS A 134 -10.57 4.57 -17.08
N ASN A 135 -10.86 3.35 -16.61
CA ASN A 135 -11.98 3.11 -15.71
C ASN A 135 -11.47 2.92 -14.27
N PRO A 136 -11.65 3.91 -13.38
CA PRO A 136 -11.13 3.87 -12.01
C PRO A 136 -11.81 2.81 -11.13
N LYS A 137 -12.90 2.17 -11.60
CA LYS A 137 -13.56 1.06 -10.89
C LYS A 137 -12.91 -0.30 -11.13
N ILE A 138 -12.07 -0.42 -12.16
CA ILE A 138 -11.43 -1.68 -12.55
C ILE A 138 -9.93 -1.63 -12.24
N ILE A 139 -9.28 -0.53 -12.62
CA ILE A 139 -7.85 -0.31 -12.39
C ILE A 139 -7.57 1.06 -11.80
N ILE A 140 -6.38 1.22 -11.27
CA ILE A 140 -5.82 2.51 -10.86
C ILE A 140 -5.46 3.33 -12.10
N CYS A 141 -6.09 4.50 -12.24
CA CYS A 141 -5.81 5.46 -13.29
C CYS A 141 -4.80 6.52 -12.83
N ASN A 142 -4.19 7.23 -13.78
CA ASN A 142 -3.33 8.35 -13.44
C ASN A 142 -4.05 9.43 -12.61
N GLY A 143 -3.44 9.87 -11.51
CA GLY A 143 -3.99 10.84 -10.57
C GLY A 143 -5.03 10.27 -9.60
N SER A 144 -5.23 8.95 -9.57
CA SER A 144 -6.18 8.34 -8.62
C SER A 144 -5.76 8.59 -7.17
N ARG A 145 -6.75 8.80 -6.30
CA ARG A 145 -6.55 8.86 -4.84
C ARG A 145 -7.09 7.57 -4.22
N LEU A 146 -6.26 6.91 -3.42
CA LEU A 146 -6.50 5.59 -2.85
C LEU A 146 -6.26 5.64 -1.35
N GLN A 147 -6.92 4.76 -0.61
CA GLN A 147 -6.69 4.61 0.83
C GLN A 147 -5.64 3.52 1.07
N GLY A 148 -4.61 3.88 1.82
CA GLY A 148 -3.61 2.99 2.35
C GLY A 148 -4.08 2.31 3.62
N GLN A 149 -3.56 1.13 3.89
CA GLN A 149 -3.72 0.43 5.14
C GLN A 149 -2.43 0.53 5.93
N GLU A 150 -2.56 0.79 7.22
CA GLU A 150 -1.42 0.73 8.11
C GLU A 150 -1.00 -0.72 8.30
N PRO A 151 0.31 -1.00 8.34
CA PRO A 151 0.77 -2.29 8.84
C PRO A 151 0.28 -2.46 10.29
N THR A 152 -0.25 -3.63 10.64
CA THR A 152 -0.61 -3.94 12.02
C THR A 152 0.62 -3.76 12.90
N ASP A 153 0.63 -2.72 13.75
CA ASP A 153 1.74 -2.46 14.65
C ASP A 153 1.82 -3.62 15.67
N MET A 154 2.92 -4.39 15.58
CA MET A 154 3.16 -5.46 16.54
C MET A 154 3.22 -4.90 17.97
N ALA A 155 3.71 -3.67 18.17
CA ALA A 155 3.75 -3.04 19.49
C ALA A 155 2.35 -2.68 20.01
N GLU A 156 1.39 -2.34 19.15
CA GLU A 156 0.00 -2.16 19.56
C GLU A 156 -0.66 -3.48 19.98
N THR A 157 -0.38 -4.55 19.22
CA THR A 157 -0.86 -5.90 19.56
C THR A 157 -0.25 -6.39 20.86
N ILE A 158 1.06 -6.20 21.05
CA ILE A 158 1.78 -6.55 22.28
C ILE A 158 1.19 -5.75 23.45
N ARG A 159 1.01 -4.44 23.33
CA ARG A 159 0.40 -3.61 24.39
C ARG A 159 -1.02 -4.03 24.73
N SER A 160 -1.82 -4.39 23.74
CA SER A 160 -3.18 -4.91 23.95
C SER A 160 -3.15 -6.25 24.71
N PHE A 161 -2.18 -7.11 24.39
CA PHE A 161 -1.97 -8.38 25.07
C PHE A 161 -1.40 -8.20 26.49
N GLU A 162 -0.44 -7.30 26.68
CA GLU A 162 0.11 -6.92 27.99
C GLU A 162 -1.00 -6.37 28.90
N SER A 163 -1.82 -5.43 28.41
CA SER A 163 -2.94 -4.90 29.18
C SER A 163 -3.96 -5.98 29.57
N MET A 164 -4.16 -6.99 28.72
CA MET A 164 -5.00 -8.14 29.05
C MET A 164 -4.33 -9.04 30.09
N SER A 165 -3.02 -9.28 29.96
CA SER A 165 -2.23 -10.07 30.92
C SER A 165 -2.24 -9.42 32.31
N ASP A 166 -1.96 -8.11 32.38
CA ASP A 166 -1.97 -7.32 33.60
C ASP A 166 -3.35 -7.37 34.29
N PHE A 167 -4.43 -7.34 33.51
CA PHE A 167 -5.79 -7.49 34.04
C PHE A 167 -6.02 -8.86 34.71
N PHE A 168 -5.44 -9.94 34.18
CA PHE A 168 -5.55 -11.28 34.77
C PHE A 168 -4.62 -11.48 35.97
N GLU A 169 -3.48 -10.79 36.00
CA GLU A 169 -2.54 -10.81 37.13
C GLU A 169 -3.00 -9.93 38.30
N ASP A 170 -3.78 -8.88 38.05
CA ASP A 170 -4.31 -8.00 39.10
C ASP A 170 -5.42 -8.69 39.91
N PRO A 171 -5.18 -9.05 41.19
CA PRO A 171 -6.18 -9.69 42.03
C PRO A 171 -7.39 -8.77 42.30
N GLU A 172 -7.21 -7.45 42.29
CA GLU A 172 -8.28 -6.50 42.52
C GLU A 172 -9.23 -6.43 41.31
N ALA A 173 -8.68 -6.28 40.09
CA ALA A 173 -9.46 -6.33 38.85
C ALA A 173 -10.20 -7.67 38.68
N LEU A 174 -9.52 -8.79 38.93
CA LEU A 174 -10.12 -10.13 38.82
C LEU A 174 -11.26 -10.33 39.84
N SER A 175 -11.13 -9.80 41.06
CA SER A 175 -12.19 -9.89 42.07
C SER A 175 -13.43 -9.08 41.71
N LYS A 176 -13.26 -7.86 41.17
CA LYS A 176 -14.36 -7.02 40.68
C LYS A 176 -15.06 -7.68 39.50
N PHE A 177 -14.28 -8.22 38.56
CA PHE A 177 -14.81 -8.96 37.42
C PHE A 177 -15.61 -10.19 37.86
N ARG A 178 -15.08 -11.01 38.79
CA ARG A 178 -15.81 -12.15 39.36
C ARG A 178 -17.10 -11.71 40.05
N ALA A 179 -17.07 -10.62 40.81
CA ALA A 179 -18.27 -10.10 41.47
C ALA A 179 -19.35 -9.66 40.45
N ILE A 180 -18.95 -9.04 39.34
CA ILE A 180 -19.85 -8.69 38.23
C ILE A 180 -20.39 -9.96 37.57
N ALA A 181 -19.52 -10.92 37.23
CA ALA A 181 -19.91 -12.18 36.61
C ALA A 181 -20.88 -12.97 37.50
N GLN A 182 -20.66 -12.97 38.82
CA GLN A 182 -21.52 -13.66 39.77
C GLN A 182 -22.87 -12.97 39.94
N LYS A 183 -22.90 -11.62 39.99
CA LYS A 183 -24.16 -10.86 39.96
C LYS A 183 -24.95 -11.10 38.67
N ALA A 184 -24.28 -11.20 37.54
CA ALA A 184 -24.91 -11.52 36.26
C ALA A 184 -25.49 -12.94 36.28
N ALA A 185 -24.73 -13.92 36.78
CA ALA A 185 -25.18 -15.30 36.92
C ALA A 185 -26.41 -15.45 37.83
N THR A 186 -26.42 -14.78 38.98
CA THR A 186 -27.58 -14.81 39.89
C THR A 186 -28.79 -14.13 39.29
N SER A 187 -28.62 -12.98 38.62
CA SER A 187 -29.73 -12.29 37.94
C SER A 187 -30.34 -13.13 36.81
N LEU A 188 -29.50 -13.80 36.01
CA LEU A 188 -29.96 -14.71 34.95
C LEU A 188 -30.68 -15.94 35.53
N ALA A 189 -30.21 -16.47 36.67
CA ALA A 189 -30.88 -17.56 37.37
C ALA A 189 -32.28 -17.14 37.87
N GLU A 190 -32.41 -15.94 38.43
CA GLU A 190 -33.71 -15.38 38.84
C GLU A 190 -34.67 -15.23 37.64
N ILE A 191 -34.19 -14.70 36.52
CA ILE A 191 -34.98 -14.60 35.28
C ILE A 191 -35.44 -15.98 34.82
N THR A 192 -34.56 -16.99 34.85
CA THR A 192 -34.89 -18.35 34.42
C THR A 192 -35.95 -18.99 35.33
N VAL A 193 -35.88 -18.74 36.63
CA VAL A 193 -36.89 -19.19 37.61
C VAL A 193 -38.24 -18.50 37.36
N LEU A 194 -38.25 -17.20 37.06
CA LEU A 194 -39.47 -16.47 36.70
C LEU A 194 -40.10 -17.02 35.42
N LEU A 195 -39.31 -17.28 34.37
CA LEU A 195 -39.79 -17.89 33.13
C LEU A 195 -40.39 -19.28 33.39
N LYS A 196 -39.79 -20.09 34.26
CA LYS A 196 -40.32 -21.41 34.64
C LYS A 196 -41.66 -21.29 35.37
N LYS A 197 -41.82 -20.32 36.27
CA LYS A 197 -43.09 -20.05 36.96
C LYS A 197 -44.20 -19.62 35.99
N ILE A 198 -43.91 -18.74 35.03
CA ILE A 198 -44.88 -18.27 34.04
C ILE A 198 -45.37 -19.43 33.17
N ASN A 199 -44.44 -20.24 32.64
CA ASN A 199 -44.79 -21.40 31.79
C ASN A 199 -45.63 -22.45 32.55
N GLN A 200 -45.40 -22.58 33.86
CA GLN A 200 -46.18 -23.48 34.72
C GLN A 200 -47.59 -22.93 35.04
N ILE A 201 -47.77 -21.61 35.07
CA ILE A 201 -49.08 -20.96 35.26
C ILE A 201 -49.92 -21.06 33.97
N ASP A 202 -49.31 -20.93 32.80
CA ASP A 202 -50.00 -21.13 31.51
C ASP A 202 -50.45 -22.59 31.30
N LEU A 203 -49.71 -23.57 31.80
CA LEU A 203 -50.10 -24.99 31.78
C LEU A 203 -51.29 -25.31 32.71
N ILE A 204 -51.51 -24.51 33.76
CA ILE A 204 -52.64 -24.68 34.70
C ILE A 204 -53.91 -23.99 34.18
N ASN A 205 -53.76 -22.85 33.50
CA ASN A 205 -54.90 -22.10 32.93
C ASN A 205 -55.46 -22.69 31.62
N ASN A 206 -54.83 -23.71 31.04
CA ASN A 206 -55.27 -24.37 29.80
C ASN A 206 -55.92 -25.75 30.06
N LEU A 207 -56.32 -26.01 31.32
CA LEU A 207 -56.97 -27.25 31.79
C LEU A 207 -58.38 -27.02 32.39
N ASP A 208 -58.92 -25.80 32.31
CA ASP A 208 -60.34 -25.47 32.53
C ASP A 208 -61.00 -25.06 31.20
#